data_AF-A1TMY5-F1
#
_entry.id   AF-A1TMY5-F1
#
_cell.length_a   1.000
_cell.length_b   1.000
_cell.length_c   1.000
_cell.angle_alpha   90.00
_cell.angle_beta   90.00
_cell.angle_gamma   90.00
#
_symmetry.space_group_name_H-M   'P 1'
#
loop_
_entity.id
_entity.type
_entity.pdbx_description
1 polymer ?
#
loop_
_entity_poly.entity_id
_entity_poly.type
_entity_poly.pdbx_seq_one_letter_code
_entity_poly.pdbx_strand_id
1 'polypeptide(L)' 'MKSPTKGRPRLTFADLADLAVVRCMVCYKDKPEEGARPFRAHSVCADCVRQVHQRAAARANAPAPPG' A
#
# COMPACT_ATOMS: atom_id res chain seq x y z
N MET A 1 7.02 45.89 3.17
CA MET A 1 7.60 44.57 2.82
C MET A 1 6.46 43.69 2.31
N LYS A 2 6.52 43.20 1.05
CA LYS A 2 5.46 42.38 0.44
C LYS A 2 5.63 40.92 0.88
N SER A 3 4.61 40.34 1.50
CA SER A 3 4.61 38.94 1.96
C SER A 3 4.77 37.96 0.78
N PRO A 4 5.77 37.05 0.79
CA PRO A 4 6.05 36.15 -0.33
C PRO A 4 5.26 34.84 -0.18
N THR A 5 3.95 34.90 -0.37
CA THR A 5 3.11 33.68 -0.38
C THR A 5 2.06 33.72 -1.48
N LYS A 6 2.39 34.33 -2.62
CA LYS A 6 1.56 34.29 -3.82
C LYS A 6 2.03 33.12 -4.70
N GLY A 7 1.30 32.01 -4.66
CA GLY A 7 1.43 30.95 -5.68
C GLY A 7 1.71 29.53 -5.20
N ARG A 8 1.68 29.20 -3.90
CA ARG A 8 1.67 27.78 -3.51
C ARG A 8 0.27 27.21 -3.79
N PRO A 9 0.11 26.21 -4.68
CA PRO A 9 -1.17 25.55 -4.83
C PRO A 9 -1.59 24.99 -3.47
N ARG A 10 -2.82 25.30 -3.05
CA ARG A 10 -3.43 24.69 -1.87
C ARG A 10 -3.71 23.23 -2.23
N LEU A 11 -2.77 22.34 -1.90
CA LEU A 11 -3.02 20.90 -1.93
C LEU A 11 -4.24 20.62 -1.07
N THR A 12 -5.29 20.09 -1.68
CA THR A 12 -6.50 19.68 -0.98
C THR A 12 -6.28 18.31 -0.35
N PHE A 13 -7.08 17.94 0.65
CA PHE A 13 -7.05 16.58 1.19
C PHE A 13 -7.32 15.50 0.12
N ALA A 14 -8.01 15.84 -0.96
CA ALA A 14 -8.21 14.96 -2.10
C ALA A 14 -6.91 14.75 -2.88
N ASP A 15 -6.13 15.81 -3.13
CA ASP A 15 -4.81 15.70 -3.75
C ASP A 15 -3.85 14.84 -2.90
N LEU A 16 -3.96 14.92 -1.56
CA LEU A 16 -3.17 14.08 -0.64
C LEU A 16 -3.56 12.59 -0.71
N ALA A 17 -4.82 12.28 -1.00
CA ALA A 17 -5.29 10.91 -1.17
C ALA A 17 -4.80 10.30 -2.50
N ASP A 18 -4.78 11.08 -3.58
CA ASP A 18 -4.21 10.66 -4.87
C ASP A 18 -2.68 10.52 -4.83
N LEU A 19 -2.00 11.30 -3.98
CA LEU A 19 -0.56 11.19 -3.73
C LEU A 19 -0.18 10.20 -2.63
N ALA A 20 -1.14 9.51 -2.01
CA ALA A 20 -0.85 8.55 -0.97
C ALA A 20 -0.11 7.35 -1.57
N VAL A 21 1.22 7.41 -1.51
CA VAL A 21 2.12 6.35 -1.97
C VAL A 21 2.60 5.56 -0.76
N VAL A 22 2.50 4.24 -0.85
CA VAL A 22 3.02 3.30 0.13
C VAL A 22 4.24 2.59 -0.42
N ARG A 23 5.24 2.39 0.43
CA ARG A 23 6.38 1.55 0.10
C ARG A 23 6.07 0.10 0.42
N CYS A 24 5.97 -0.72 -0.61
CA CYS A 24 5.66 -2.13 -0.43
C CYS A 24 6.83 -2.87 0.25
N MET A 25 6.58 -3.54 1.36
CA MET A 25 7.60 -4.35 2.06
C MET A 25 8.13 -5.52 1.21
N VAL A 26 7.32 -6.03 0.27
CA VAL A 26 7.66 -7.24 -0.50
C VAL A 26 8.53 -6.91 -1.70
N CYS A 27 8.17 -5.89 -2.47
CA CYS A 27 8.89 -5.52 -3.70
C CYS A 27 9.73 -4.24 -3.56
N TYR A 28 9.68 -3.58 -2.40
CA TYR A 28 10.40 -2.34 -2.06
C TYR A 28 10.16 -1.17 -3.01
N LYS A 29 9.09 -1.22 -3.82
CA LYS A 29 8.66 -0.16 -4.73
C LYS A 29 7.58 0.70 -4.10
N ASP A 30 7.61 1.98 -4.45
CA ASP A 30 6.53 2.91 -4.12
C ASP A 30 5.36 2.68 -5.08
N LYS A 31 4.17 2.55 -4.50
CA LYS A 31 2.92 2.22 -5.19
C LYS A 31 1.79 3.07 -4.61
N PRO A 32 0.72 3.34 -5.36
CA PRO A 32 -0.46 3.98 -4.78
C PRO A 32 -0.98 3.15 -3.60
N GLU A 33 -1.50 3.84 -2.58
CA GLU A 33 -2.17 3.23 -1.42
C GLU A 33 -3.45 2.51 -1.85
N GLU A 34 -4.01 2.83 -3.02
CA GLU A 34 -5.19 2.18 -3.56
C GLU A 34 -4.99 0.65 -3.68
N GLY A 35 -5.74 -0.09 -2.88
CA GLY A 35 -5.66 -1.55 -2.79
C GLY A 35 -4.45 -2.08 -2.00
N ALA A 36 -3.60 -1.23 -1.45
CA ALA A 36 -2.58 -1.65 -0.51
C ALA A 36 -3.23 -2.10 0.81
N ARG A 37 -2.60 -3.05 1.50
CA ARG A 37 -3.04 -3.47 2.84
C ARG A 37 -1.95 -3.25 3.88
N PRO A 38 -2.33 -2.79 5.09
CA PRO A 38 -1.40 -2.73 6.20
C PRO A 38 -1.02 -4.15 6.62
N PHE A 39 0.27 -4.36 6.85
CA PHE A 39 0.86 -5.58 7.37
C PHE A 39 1.80 -5.23 8.52
N ARG A 40 1.29 -5.31 9.76
CA ARG A 40 1.97 -4.86 10.98
C ARG A 40 2.36 -3.38 10.86
N ALA A 41 3.66 -3.06 10.96
CA ALA A 41 4.22 -1.71 10.83
C ALA A 41 4.60 -1.32 9.39
N HIS A 42 4.28 -2.17 8.40
CA HIS A 42 4.59 -1.94 7.00
C HIS A 42 3.34 -2.02 6.12
N SER A 43 3.47 -1.60 4.87
CA SER A 43 2.41 -1.69 3.86
C SER A 43 2.80 -2.66 2.75
N VAL A 44 1.81 -3.33 2.17
CA VAL A 44 2.00 -4.26 1.05
C VAL A 44 1.10 -3.83 -0.10
N CYS A 45 1.66 -3.71 -1.30
CA CYS A 45 0.89 -3.32 -2.49
C CYS A 45 -0.14 -4.39 -2.88
N ALA A 46 -1.17 -3.96 -3.63
CA ALA A 46 -2.28 -4.82 -4.06
C ALA A 46 -1.83 -6.14 -4.73
N ASP A 47 -0.82 -6.09 -5.59
CA ASP A 47 -0.29 -7.29 -6.28
C ASP A 47 0.28 -8.32 -5.30
N CYS A 48 1.12 -7.85 -4.37
CA CYS A 48 1.73 -8.71 -3.37
C CYS A 48 0.69 -9.22 -2.36
N VAL A 49 -0.33 -8.42 -2.05
CA VAL A 49 -1.48 -8.84 -1.24
C VAL A 49 -2.22 -9.99 -1.93
N ARG A 50 -2.49 -9.90 -3.24
CA ARG A 50 -3.16 -10.98 -4.00
C ARG A 50 -2.36 -12.28 -3.94
N GLN A 51 -1.03 -12.21 -4.13
CA GLN A 51 -0.17 -13.39 -4.04
C GLN A 51 -0.16 -14.02 -2.64
N VAL A 52 -0.11 -13.20 -1.58
CA VAL A 52 -0.16 -13.69 -0.20
C VAL A 52 -1.50 -14.37 0.08
N HIS A 53 -2.61 -13.78 -0.33
CA HIS A 53 -3.94 -14.37 -0.17
C HIS A 53 -4.08 -15.68 -0.94
N GLN A 54 -3.59 -15.75 -2.18
CA GLN A 54 -3.58 -17.00 -2.95
C GLN A 54 -2.78 -18.10 -2.25
N ARG A 55 -1.60 -17.77 -1.71
CA ARG A 55 -0.78 -18.73 -0.94
C ARG A 55 -1.46 -19.15 0.37
N ALA A 56 -2.12 -18.23 1.06
CA ALA A 56 -2.87 -18.53 2.27
C ALA A 56 -4.06 -19.45 1.99
N ALA A 57 -4.80 -19.19 0.91
CA ALA A 57 -5.89 -20.06 0.45
C ALA A 57 -5.39 -21.44 0.03
N ALA A 58 -4.23 -21.52 -0.65
CA ALA A 58 -3.62 -22.80 -1.00
C ALA A 58 -3.21 -23.60 0.25
N ARG A 59 -2.71 -22.94 1.30
CA ARG A 59 -2.38 -23.58 2.58
C ARG A 59 -3.62 -24.06 3.33
N ALA A 60 -4.71 -23.28 3.33
CA ALA A 60 -5.96 -23.69 3.95
C ALA A 60 -6.57 -24.94 3.28
N ASN A 61 -6.32 -25.12 1.98
CA ASN A 61 -6.75 -26.29 1.21
C ASN A 61 -5.70 -27.41 1.17
N ALA A 62 -4.53 -27.25 1.78
CA ALA A 62 -3.52 -28.29 1.82
C ALA A 62 -3.96 -29.39 2.79
N PRO A 63 -3.94 -30.68 2.38
CA PRO A 63 -4.23 -31.78 3.29
C PRO A 63 -3.22 -31.73 4.45
N ALA A 64 -3.71 -32.02 5.66
CA ALA A 64 -2.86 -32.10 6.84
C ALA A 64 -1.68 -33.05 6.56
N PRO A 65 -0.44 -32.69 6.96
CA PRO A 65 0.68 -33.59 6.81
C PRO A 65 0.36 -34.92 7.53
N PRO A 66 0.69 -36.08 6.94
CA PRO A 66 0.56 -37.35 7.65
C PRO A 66 1.43 -37.27 8.90
N GLY A 67 0.79 -37.41 10.07
CA GLY A 67 1.45 -37.53 11.36
C GLY A 67 2.07 -38.90 11.56
#